data_AF-A0A838BL95-F1
#
_entry.id   AF-A0A838BL95-F1
#
_cell.length_a   1.000
_cell.length_b   1.000
_cell.length_c   1.000
_cell.angle_alpha   90.00
_cell.angle_beta   90.00
_cell.angle_gamma   90.00
#
_symmetry.space_group_name_H-M   'P 1'
#
loop_
_entity.id
_entity.type
_entity.pdbx_description
1 polymer ?
#
loop_
_entity_poly.entity_id
_entity_poly.type
_entity_poly.pdbx_seq_one_letter_code
_entity_poly.pdbx_strand_id
1 'polypeptide(L)'
;MSDITLQEIPVLADGGRHEGQLVLADGQLVAVFTWVTPEETVGGPERAGGWFLEAGFGPCGGLLSTTPPVLATLDDAVTWVRSQLNAGLSRP
;
A
#
# COMPACT_ATOMS: atom_id res chain seq x y z
N MET A 1 19.90 0.17 2.89
CA MET A 1 18.65 -0.50 2.46
C MET A 1 17.76 -0.51 3.67
N SER A 2 16.58 0.13 3.60
CA SER A 2 15.63 0.12 4.71
C SER A 2 15.13 -1.31 4.93
N ASP A 3 15.15 -1.78 6.18
CA ASP A 3 14.53 -3.06 6.54
C ASP A 3 13.02 -2.89 6.47
N ILE A 4 12.36 -3.65 5.59
CA ILE A 4 10.91 -3.57 5.42
C ILE A 4 10.27 -4.77 6.08
N THR A 5 9.43 -4.48 7.06
CA THR A 5 8.62 -5.46 7.77
C THR A 5 7.17 -5.29 7.37
N LEU A 6 6.50 -6.43 7.17
CA LEU A 6 5.09 -6.57 6.88
C LEU A 6 4.38 -7.08 8.13
N GLN A 7 3.37 -6.36 8.60
CA GLN A 7 2.59 -6.75 9.77
C GLN A 7 1.11 -6.90 9.39
N GLU A 8 0.58 -8.11 9.58
CA GLU A 8 -0.83 -8.43 9.38
C GLU A 8 -1.70 -7.66 10.38
N ILE A 9 -2.69 -6.93 9.87
CA ILE A 9 -3.69 -6.26 10.70
C ILE A 9 -5.07 -6.37 10.05
N PRO A 10 -6.12 -6.72 10.82
CA PRO A 10 -7.48 -6.65 10.29
C PRO A 10 -7.86 -5.17 10.11
N VAL A 11 -8.23 -4.79 8.89
CA VAL A 11 -8.73 -3.45 8.57
C VAL A 11 -10.26 -3.48 8.51
N LEU A 12 -10.89 -2.46 9.07
CA LEU A 12 -12.32 -2.28 8.99
C LEU A 12 -12.64 -1.51 7.70
N ALA A 13 -13.14 -2.20 6.69
CA ALA A 13 -13.65 -1.62 5.45
C ALA A 13 -15.18 -1.54 5.49
N ASP A 14 -15.77 -0.73 4.59
CA ASP A 14 -17.22 -0.47 4.52
C ASP A 14 -18.06 -1.76 4.32
N GLY A 15 -17.46 -2.81 3.76
CA GLY A 15 -18.05 -4.15 3.58
C GLY A 15 -17.70 -5.21 4.64
N GLY A 16 -16.83 -4.92 5.63
CA GLY A 16 -16.44 -5.89 6.67
C GLY A 16 -14.97 -5.84 7.08
N ARG A 17 -14.46 -6.95 7.65
CA ARG A 17 -13.03 -7.09 7.98
C ARG A 17 -12.27 -7.53 6.73
N HIS A 18 -11.37 -6.68 6.25
CA HIS A 18 -10.48 -7.00 5.15
C HIS A 18 -9.09 -7.32 5.67
N GLU A 19 -8.35 -8.16 4.93
CA GLU A 19 -6.94 -8.42 5.20
C GLU A 19 -6.14 -7.15 4.92
N GLY A 20 -5.47 -6.65 5.95
CA GLY A 20 -4.61 -5.48 5.87
C GLY A 20 -3.18 -5.78 6.23
N GLN A 21 -2.29 -4.97 5.70
CA GLN A 21 -0.85 -5.09 5.81
C GLN A 21 -0.25 -3.72 6.13
N LEU A 22 0.27 -3.59 7.35
CA LEU A 22 1.10 -2.46 7.73
C LEU A 22 2.51 -2.69 7.21
N VAL A 23 3.01 -1.72 6.46
CA VAL A 23 4.39 -1.73 5.99
C VAL A 23 5.20 -0.80 6.84
N LEU A 24 6.16 -1.37 7.55
CA LEU A 24 7.12 -0.65 8.37
C LEU A 24 8.47 -0.63 7.68
N ALA A 25 9.11 0.54 7.62
CA ALA A 25 10.49 0.68 7.21
C ALA A 25 11.31 1.13 8.43
N ASP A 26 12.32 0.34 8.82
CA ASP A 26 13.15 0.60 10.00
C ASP A 26 12.30 0.77 11.30
N GLY A 27 11.21 0.01 11.41
CA GLY A 27 10.26 0.10 12.52
C GLY A 27 9.31 1.31 12.48
N GLN A 28 9.36 2.14 11.43
CA GLN A 28 8.43 3.26 11.23
C GLN A 28 7.34 2.89 10.23
N LEU A 29 6.07 3.18 10.54
CA LEU A 29 4.96 2.95 9.61
C LEU A 29 5.09 3.86 8.38
N VAL A 30 5.17 3.28 7.19
CA VAL A 30 5.32 4.01 5.92
C VAL A 30 4.15 3.82 4.96
N ALA A 31 3.42 2.70 5.05
CA ALA A 31 2.23 2.46 4.22
C ALA A 31 1.26 1.48 4.88
N VAL A 32 -0.01 1.57 4.49
CA VAL A 32 -1.10 0.66 4.86
C VAL A 32 -1.71 0.14 3.57
N PHE A 33 -1.63 -1.17 3.36
CA PHE A 33 -2.29 -1.85 2.26
C PHE A 33 -3.49 -2.62 2.77
N THR A 34 -4.57 -2.62 2.00
CA THR A 34 -5.79 -3.38 2.28
C THR A 34 -6.11 -4.23 1.05
N TRP A 35 -6.44 -5.50 1.25
CA TRP A 35 -6.91 -6.36 0.18
C TRP A 35 -8.32 -5.95 -0.23
N VAL A 36 -8.48 -5.60 -1.50
CA VAL A 36 -9.79 -5.29 -2.11
C VAL A 36 -10.17 -6.41 -3.07
N THR A 37 -11.43 -6.84 -3.02
CA THR A 37 -11.97 -7.81 -3.98
C THR A 37 -12.36 -7.09 -5.27
N PRO A 38 -12.41 -7.80 -6.42
CA PRO A 38 -12.79 -7.18 -7.69
C PRO A 38 -14.21 -6.58 -7.70
N GLU A 39 -15.06 -7.01 -6.76
CA GLU A 39 -16.42 -6.48 -6.54
C GLU A 39 -16.38 -5.07 -5.93
N GLU A 40 -15.39 -4.80 -5.07
CA GLU A 40 -15.16 -3.49 -4.45
C GLU A 40 -14.42 -2.54 -5.41
N THR A 41 -13.73 -3.07 -6.43
CA THR A 41 -13.06 -2.29 -7.48
C THR A 41 -13.96 -1.94 -8.67
N VAL A 42 -15.27 -2.20 -8.60
CA VAL A 42 -16.24 -1.92 -9.67
C VAL A 42 -16.23 -0.44 -10.05
N GLY A 43 -15.57 -0.13 -11.17
CA GLY A 43 -15.39 1.22 -11.70
C GLY A 43 -13.95 1.58 -12.09
N GLY A 44 -12.96 0.80 -11.65
CA GLY A 44 -11.54 0.96 -12.03
C GLY A 44 -11.07 -0.04 -13.10
N PRO A 45 -9.91 0.20 -13.75
CA PRO A 45 -9.34 -0.70 -14.76
C PRO A 45 -8.92 -2.08 -14.21
N GLU A 46 -8.88 -2.23 -12.88
CA GLU A 46 -8.35 -3.42 -12.21
C GLU A 46 -9.50 -4.38 -11.85
N ARG A 47 -9.84 -5.24 -12.81
CA ARG A 47 -10.90 -6.28 -12.71
C ARG A 47 -10.47 -7.49 -11.88
N ALA A 48 -9.30 -7.44 -11.24
CA ALA A 48 -8.77 -8.46 -10.35
C ALA A 48 -8.57 -7.81 -8.97
N GLY A 49 -8.95 -8.51 -7.90
CA GLY A 49 -8.67 -8.05 -6.55
C GLY A 49 -7.16 -7.91 -6.31
N GLY A 50 -6.79 -7.07 -5.34
CA GLY A 50 -5.39 -6.79 -5.06
C GLY A 50 -5.19 -5.94 -3.80
N TRP A 51 -3.93 -5.65 -3.51
CA TRP A 51 -3.49 -4.81 -2.40
C TRP A 51 -3.59 -3.33 -2.79
N PHE A 52 -4.64 -2.68 -2.30
CA PHE A 52 -4.86 -1.25 -2.46
C PHE A 52 -4.09 -0.47 -1.38
N LEU A 53 -3.39 0.59 -1.79
CA LEU A 53 -2.78 1.52 -0.83
C LEU A 53 -3.86 2.42 -0.20
N GLU A 54 -4.25 2.11 1.03
CA GLU A 54 -5.24 2.87 1.78
C GLU A 54 -4.66 4.16 2.35
N ALA A 55 -3.45 4.08 2.90
CA ALA A 55 -2.74 5.23 3.44
C ALA A 55 -1.23 5.10 3.22
N GLY A 56 -0.62 6.15 2.70
CA GLY A 56 0.83 6.30 2.63
C GLY A 56 1.33 7.35 3.61
N PHE A 57 2.51 7.14 4.20
CA PHE A 57 3.15 8.09 5.10
C PHE A 57 4.54 8.49 4.57
N GLY A 58 4.92 9.75 4.83
CA GLY A 58 6.20 10.29 4.39
C GLY A 58 6.40 10.19 2.87
N PRO A 59 7.45 9.52 2.37
CA PRO A 59 7.69 9.33 0.94
C PRO A 59 6.55 8.61 0.21
N CYS A 60 5.84 7.73 0.91
CA CYS A 60 4.72 6.96 0.33
C CYS A 60 3.40 7.73 0.40
N GLY A 61 3.31 8.80 1.20
CA GLY A 61 2.10 9.63 1.34
C GLY A 61 1.91 10.66 0.24
N GLY A 62 2.56 10.46 -0.90
CA GLY A 62 2.69 11.45 -1.96
C GLY A 62 1.35 11.82 -2.59
N LEU A 63 0.96 13.08 -2.40
CA LEU A 63 0.03 13.93 -3.16
C LEU A 63 0.24 13.92 -4.71
N LEU A 64 1.04 13.00 -5.25
CA LEU A 64 1.51 12.94 -6.64
C LEU A 64 0.77 11.89 -7.48
N SER A 65 0.09 10.92 -6.88
CA SER A 65 -0.77 9.98 -7.60
C SER A 65 -2.21 10.17 -7.16
N THR A 66 -2.99 10.80 -8.04
CA THR A 66 -4.44 10.94 -7.90
C THR A 66 -5.15 9.59 -7.86
N THR A 67 -4.45 8.52 -8.27
CA THR A 67 -4.91 7.14 -8.25
C THR A 67 -3.96 6.31 -7.39
N PRO A 68 -4.35 5.86 -6.19
CA PRO A 68 -3.56 4.90 -5.43
C PRO A 68 -3.35 3.62 -6.25
N PRO A 69 -2.14 3.01 -6.21
CA PRO A 69 -1.89 1.76 -6.92
C PRO A 69 -2.63 0.60 -6.26
N VAL A 70 -3.17 -0.31 -7.08
CA VAL A 70 -3.52 -1.66 -6.64
C VAL A 70 -2.42 -2.60 -7.11
N LEU A 71 -1.94 -3.45 -6.22
CA LEU A 71 -0.82 -4.35 -6.47
C LEU A 71 -1.30 -5.78 -6.33
N ALA A 72 -0.94 -6.65 -7.28
CA ALA A 72 -1.42 -8.02 -7.27
C ALA A 72 -0.87 -8.85 -6.10
N THR A 73 0.34 -8.51 -5.62
CA THR A 73 1.05 -9.28 -4.59
C THR A 73 1.66 -8.38 -3.51
N LEU A 74 1.96 -8.96 -2.35
CA LEU A 74 2.70 -8.26 -1.29
C LEU A 74 4.15 -7.96 -1.68
N ASP A 75 4.76 -8.76 -2.55
CA ASP A 75 6.12 -8.50 -3.03
C ASP A 75 6.15 -7.24 -3.92
N ASP A 76 5.14 -7.06 -4.78
CA ASP A 76 4.93 -5.82 -5.53
C ASP A 76 4.73 -4.63 -4.58
N ALA A 77 3.96 -4.79 -3.49
CA ALA A 77 3.77 -3.77 -2.46
C ALA A 77 5.08 -3.35 -1.78
N VAL A 78 5.91 -4.32 -1.38
CA VAL A 78 7.23 -4.05 -0.79
C VAL A 78 8.14 -3.36 -1.81
N THR A 79 8.14 -3.82 -3.06
CA THR A 79 8.95 -3.23 -4.13
C THR A 79 8.53 -1.79 -4.41
N TRP A 80 7.23 -1.51 -4.44
CA TRP A 80 6.69 -0.17 -4.59
C TRP A 80 7.11 0.75 -3.45
N VAL A 81 6.96 0.30 -2.19
CA VAL A 81 7.38 1.08 -1.01
C VAL A 81 8.87 1.38 -1.06
N ARG A 82 9.73 0.40 -1.40
CA ARG A 82 11.17 0.64 -1.57
C ARG A 82 11.46 1.74 -2.60
N SER A 83 10.75 1.72 -3.72
CA SER A 83 10.89 2.72 -4.77
C SER A 83 10.48 4.11 -4.29
N GLN A 84 9.36 4.22 -3.57
CA GLN A 84 8.91 5.49 -2.98
C GLN A 84 9.88 6.03 -1.92
N LEU A 85 10.38 5.17 -1.03
CA LEU A 85 11.36 5.57 -0.02
C LEU A 85 12.65 6.08 -0.68
N ASN A 86 13.13 5.41 -1.73
CA ASN A 86 14.30 5.86 -2.49
C ASN A 86 14.04 7.17 -3.23
N ALA A 87 12.87 7.34 -3.85
CA ALA A 87 12.47 8.56 -4.54
C ALA A 87 12.30 9.75 -3.59
N GLY A 88 11.70 9.55 -2.41
CA GLY A 88 11.54 10.58 -1.40
C GLY A 88 12.85 10.97 -0.72
N LEU A 89 13.78 10.03 -0.53
CA LEU A 89 15.15 10.30 -0.07
C LEU A 89 15.99 11.08 -1.10
N SER A 90 15.57 11.09 -2.37
CA SER A 90 16.25 11.80 -3.45
C SER A 90 15.80 13.27 -3.59
N ARG A 91 14.89 13.75 -2.74
CA ARG A 91 14.47 15.16 -2.71
C ARG A 91 15.37 15.97 -1.75
N PRO A 92 16.09 17.00 -2.23
CA PRO A 92 16.90 17.88 -1.40
C PRO A 92 16.06 18.82 -0.52
#